data_AF-A0AAV1EG11-F1
#
_entry.id   AF-A0AAV1EG11-F1
#
_cell.length_a   1.000
_cell.length_b   1.000
_cell.length_c   1.000
_cell.angle_alpha   90.00
_cell.angle_beta   90.00
_cell.angle_gamma   90.00
#
_symmetry.space_group_name_H-M   'P 1'
#
loop_
_entity.id
_entity.type
_entity.pdbx_description
1 polymer ?
#
loop_
_entity_poly.entity_id
_entity_poly.type
_entity_poly.pdbx_seq_one_letter_code
_entity_poly.pdbx_strand_id
1 'polypeptide(L)'
;MLLRRLCSSLTKSNTNPLFLHRKSVNPFVNSSPNPQFLTSSSKTLNPLRPISLPRSFFSCNSPMGDARRPAVVPIPSPETADRAELFRALEASLGTSFSSAPLVPENNPLVIVISGPSGVGKDAVIKKLREVRENIHFVVTATSRAMRPGEIDGKDYFFVSKDEFLKMIQDNELLEYALVYGDYKGVPKKQIREEMAKGNDIVLRVDIQGAATLRKILGGSAVFIFLVAESEEALVKRLIGRKTETKEDLLVRVATAKEEVKHMSNFDYVVVNKEGDLNGAVKLVESVIDAEKAKVHQRNFVI
;
A
#
# COMPACT_ATOMS: atom_id res chain seq x y z
N MET A 1 -66.11 11.16 -45.33
CA MET A 1 -66.12 12.54 -45.90
C MET A 1 -65.58 13.46 -44.81
N LEU A 2 -64.32 13.90 -44.92
CA LEU A 2 -63.92 15.24 -45.44
C LEU A 2 -64.55 16.35 -44.57
N LEU A 3 -63.84 17.26 -43.88
CA LEU A 3 -62.63 18.02 -44.22
C LEU A 3 -61.79 18.28 -42.92
N ARG A 4 -60.44 18.20 -42.90
CA ARG A 4 -59.41 19.08 -43.51
C ARG A 4 -59.39 20.49 -42.86
N ARG A 5 -58.37 20.92 -42.11
CA ARG A 5 -57.04 21.48 -42.51
C ARG A 5 -56.56 22.34 -41.30
N LEU A 6 -55.30 22.74 -41.05
CA LEU A 6 -53.96 22.62 -41.65
C LEU A 6 -52.96 23.26 -40.64
N CYS A 7 -51.72 22.76 -40.66
CA CYS A 7 -50.39 23.43 -40.50
C CYS A 7 -50.19 24.54 -39.45
N SER A 8 -49.05 24.62 -38.74
CA SER A 8 -47.64 24.63 -39.21
C SER A 8 -46.70 24.35 -38.01
N SER A 9 -45.71 23.44 -38.10
CA SER A 9 -44.32 23.64 -38.58
C SER A 9 -43.50 24.70 -37.82
N LEU A 10 -42.21 24.38 -37.64
CA LEU A 10 -41.07 25.12 -37.03
C LEU A 10 -40.82 24.68 -35.57
N THR A 11 -39.65 24.27 -35.10
CA THR A 11 -38.28 24.23 -35.65
C THR A 11 -37.43 23.38 -34.69
N LYS A 12 -36.40 22.72 -35.23
CA LYS A 12 -35.28 22.17 -34.45
C LYS A 12 -34.72 23.24 -33.49
N SER A 13 -34.66 22.93 -32.20
CA SER A 13 -33.66 23.51 -31.29
C SER A 13 -33.06 22.39 -30.45
N ASN A 14 -31.85 22.04 -30.87
CA ASN A 14 -30.87 21.30 -30.12
C ASN A 14 -30.41 22.18 -28.95
N THR A 15 -30.75 21.83 -27.72
CA THR A 15 -30.03 22.26 -26.52
C THR A 15 -30.27 21.27 -25.38
N ASN A 16 -29.34 20.34 -25.21
CA ASN A 16 -29.07 19.74 -23.90
C ASN A 16 -28.71 20.86 -22.91
N PRO A 17 -29.23 20.83 -21.67
CA PRO A 17 -28.53 21.49 -20.59
C PRO A 17 -28.34 20.58 -19.36
N LEU A 18 -27.19 20.74 -18.73
CA LEU A 18 -26.83 20.30 -17.36
C LEU A 18 -26.17 18.92 -17.20
N PHE A 19 -25.18 18.62 -18.03
CA PHE A 19 -23.96 17.95 -17.52
C PHE A 19 -22.97 19.03 -17.08
N LEU A 20 -23.09 19.49 -15.83
CA LEU A 20 -22.01 20.25 -15.20
C LEU A 20 -20.93 19.27 -14.76
N HIS A 21 -19.92 19.14 -15.62
CA HIS A 21 -18.65 18.51 -15.29
C HIS A 21 -17.92 19.36 -14.23
N ARG A 22 -18.27 19.17 -12.96
CA ARG A 22 -17.49 19.76 -11.87
C ARG A 22 -16.28 18.86 -11.64
N LYS A 23 -15.18 19.16 -12.34
CA LYS A 23 -13.85 18.75 -11.88
C LYS A 23 -13.64 19.38 -10.51
N SER A 24 -13.97 18.65 -9.43
CA SER A 24 -13.58 19.03 -8.08
C SER A 24 -12.09 18.74 -7.91
N VAL A 25 -11.29 19.65 -8.45
CA VAL A 25 -9.87 19.75 -8.11
C VAL A 25 -9.81 20.15 -6.65
N ASN A 26 -8.94 19.49 -5.88
CA ASN A 26 -8.61 19.85 -4.52
C ASN A 26 -8.25 21.36 -4.50
N PRO A 27 -9.02 22.25 -3.84
CA PRO A 27 -8.92 23.71 -4.03
C PRO A 27 -7.65 24.35 -3.48
N PHE A 28 -6.68 23.54 -3.03
CA PHE A 28 -5.41 23.97 -2.44
C PHE A 28 -4.18 23.26 -3.02
N VAL A 29 -4.22 22.83 -4.28
CA VAL A 29 -2.98 22.47 -5.00
C VAL A 29 -2.44 23.72 -5.68
N ASN A 30 -1.83 24.59 -4.87
CA ASN A 30 -0.85 25.57 -5.32
C ASN A 30 0.23 25.62 -4.24
N SER A 31 1.20 24.70 -4.34
CA SER A 31 2.47 24.83 -3.65
C SER A 31 3.58 24.42 -4.61
N SER A 32 4.49 25.35 -4.81
CA SER A 32 5.71 25.26 -5.59
C SER A 32 6.53 24.00 -5.23
N PRO A 33 7.28 23.42 -6.18
CA PRO A 33 8.19 22.34 -5.86
C PRO A 33 9.50 22.93 -5.31
N ASN A 34 9.82 22.65 -4.04
CA ASN A 34 11.18 22.39 -3.54
C ASN A 34 11.17 22.28 -2.00
N PRO A 35 11.90 21.29 -1.48
CA PRO A 35 13.16 21.66 -0.83
C PRO A 35 14.36 20.99 -1.50
N GLN A 36 15.41 21.80 -1.64
CA GLN A 36 16.73 21.44 -2.14
C GLN A 36 17.33 20.31 -1.30
N PHE A 37 17.70 19.21 -1.95
CA PHE A 37 18.71 18.29 -1.43
C PHE A 37 19.86 18.20 -2.44
N LEU A 38 21.06 18.30 -1.88
CA LEU A 38 22.36 18.46 -2.52
C LEU A 38 22.61 17.39 -3.61
N THR A 39 22.77 17.85 -4.84
CA THR A 39 23.32 17.05 -5.94
C THR A 39 24.82 16.91 -5.78
N SER A 40 25.30 15.75 -5.33
CA SER A 40 26.70 15.38 -5.48
C SER A 40 26.95 14.75 -6.86
N SER A 41 27.59 15.54 -7.71
CA SER A 41 28.62 15.12 -8.68
C SER A 41 28.38 13.83 -9.49
N SER A 42 27.97 14.07 -10.74
CA SER A 42 28.23 13.24 -11.90
C SER A 42 29.68 12.72 -11.95
N LYS A 43 29.85 11.39 -11.96
CA LYS A 43 31.01 10.74 -12.59
C LYS A 43 30.55 9.61 -13.50
N THR A 44 30.84 9.86 -14.77
CA THR A 44 30.81 9.00 -15.93
C THR A 44 31.42 7.62 -15.70
N LEU A 45 30.71 6.60 -16.16
CA LEU A 45 31.22 5.26 -16.41
C LEU A 45 32.32 5.32 -17.48
N ASN A 46 33.46 4.70 -17.20
CA ASN A 46 34.45 4.35 -18.21
C ASN A 46 35.00 2.93 -17.93
N PRO A 47 35.29 2.15 -18.99
CA PRO A 47 35.52 0.72 -18.89
C PRO A 47 36.92 0.37 -18.39
N LEU A 48 37.00 -0.83 -17.81
CA LEU A 48 38.17 -1.49 -17.22
C LEU A 48 39.43 -1.34 -18.09
N ARG A 49 40.47 -0.70 -17.54
CA ARG A 49 41.86 -0.86 -17.99
C ARG A 49 42.57 -1.92 -17.14
N PRO A 50 43.44 -2.75 -17.72
CA PRO A 50 44.18 -3.77 -16.99
C PRO A 50 45.26 -3.09 -16.14
N ILE A 51 45.31 -3.44 -14.85
CA ILE A 51 46.33 -2.94 -13.94
C ILE A 51 47.65 -3.65 -14.28
N SER A 52 48.61 -2.86 -14.74
CA SER A 52 50.02 -3.22 -14.91
C SER A 52 50.69 -3.42 -13.56
N LEU A 53 51.32 -4.58 -13.35
CA LEU A 53 52.21 -4.86 -12.22
C LEU A 53 53.48 -3.98 -12.28
N PRO A 54 53.93 -3.37 -11.17
CA PRO A 54 55.28 -2.84 -11.12
C PRO A 54 56.27 -3.98 -10.87
N ARG A 55 57.23 -4.14 -11.80
CA ARG A 55 58.49 -4.82 -11.51
C ARG A 55 59.34 -3.86 -10.68
N SER A 56 59.63 -4.21 -9.43
CA SER A 56 60.87 -3.81 -8.79
C SER A 56 61.53 -5.01 -8.14
N PHE A 57 62.74 -5.30 -8.60
CA PHE A 57 63.66 -6.22 -7.97
C PHE A 57 64.28 -5.51 -6.77
N PHE A 58 64.09 -6.05 -5.58
CA PHE A 58 65.11 -5.98 -4.52
C PHE A 58 65.17 -7.34 -3.83
N SER A 59 66.31 -7.99 -4.02
CA SER A 59 66.73 -9.21 -3.34
C SER A 59 67.18 -8.82 -1.93
N CYS A 60 66.48 -9.33 -0.92
CA CYS A 60 66.92 -9.33 0.46
C CYS A 60 66.66 -10.74 1.03
N ASN A 61 67.71 -11.56 1.06
CA ASN A 61 67.69 -12.85 1.74
C ASN A 61 67.63 -12.63 3.26
N SER A 62 66.56 -13.08 3.90
CA SER A 62 66.51 -13.37 5.34
C SER A 62 65.43 -14.44 5.57
N PRO A 63 65.73 -15.59 6.21
CA PRO A 63 64.73 -16.60 6.53
C PRO A 63 64.00 -16.14 7.79
N MET A 64 63.02 -15.23 7.63
CA MET A 64 62.07 -14.90 8.69
C MET A 64 60.87 -15.83 8.55
N GLY A 65 60.59 -16.54 9.65
CA GLY A 65 59.79 -17.75 9.73
C GLY A 65 58.49 -17.76 8.94
N ASP A 66 58.16 -18.95 8.45
CA ASP A 66 56.80 -19.36 8.05
C ASP A 66 55.78 -18.69 8.97
N ALA A 67 55.10 -17.67 8.44
CA ALA A 67 53.79 -17.31 8.94
C ALA A 67 52.94 -18.55 8.69
N ARG A 68 52.84 -19.42 9.71
CA ARG A 68 52.17 -20.71 9.65
C ARG A 68 50.86 -20.52 8.89
N ARG A 69 50.80 -21.04 7.67
CA ARG A 69 49.51 -21.31 7.01
C ARG A 69 48.69 -22.06 8.05
N PRO A 70 47.50 -21.59 8.45
CA PRO A 70 46.72 -22.28 9.47
C PRO A 70 46.63 -23.75 9.06
N ALA A 71 46.95 -24.64 9.99
CA ALA A 71 46.96 -26.07 9.72
C ALA A 71 45.62 -26.44 9.10
N VAL A 72 45.65 -27.00 7.87
CA VAL A 72 44.45 -27.45 7.19
C VAL A 72 43.84 -28.52 8.08
N VAL A 73 42.78 -28.17 8.80
CA VAL A 73 42.06 -29.12 9.65
C VAL A 73 41.41 -30.12 8.70
N PRO A 74 41.77 -31.42 8.75
CA PRO A 74 41.14 -32.41 7.88
C PRO A 74 39.65 -32.46 8.18
N ILE A 75 38.83 -32.25 7.15
CA ILE A 75 37.38 -32.38 7.29
C ILE A 75 37.07 -33.88 7.38
N PRO A 76 36.46 -34.35 8.48
CA PRO A 76 36.16 -35.77 8.64
C PRO A 76 35.02 -36.21 7.71
N SER A 77 34.90 -37.51 7.46
CA SER A 77 33.88 -38.03 6.52
C SER A 77 32.46 -37.71 7.01
N PRO A 78 31.57 -37.12 6.20
CA PRO A 78 30.20 -36.81 6.58
C PRO A 78 29.37 -38.01 7.00
N GLU A 79 29.75 -39.21 6.55
CA GLU A 79 29.02 -40.47 6.83
C GLU A 79 29.33 -41.03 8.22
N THR A 80 30.48 -40.70 8.79
CA THR A 80 31.00 -41.35 10.01
C THR A 80 31.31 -40.37 11.14
N ALA A 81 31.47 -39.09 10.84
CA ALA A 81 31.85 -38.07 11.82
C ALA A 81 30.67 -37.59 12.66
N ASP A 82 30.96 -37.14 13.89
CA ASP A 82 29.98 -36.42 14.69
C ASP A 82 29.62 -35.07 14.05
N ARG A 83 28.35 -34.64 14.17
CA ARG A 83 27.86 -33.41 13.51
C ARG A 83 28.56 -32.16 14.04
N ALA A 84 28.87 -32.10 15.33
CA ALA A 84 29.55 -30.95 15.92
C ALA A 84 31.04 -30.92 15.56
N GLU A 85 31.68 -32.10 15.47
CA GLU A 85 33.04 -32.23 14.97
C GLU A 85 33.14 -31.76 13.51
N LEU A 86 32.23 -32.24 12.66
CA LEU A 86 32.15 -31.83 11.26
C LEU A 86 31.90 -30.32 11.12
N PHE A 87 30.99 -29.74 11.93
CA PHE A 87 30.71 -28.31 11.94
C PHE A 87 31.96 -27.49 12.30
N ARG A 88 32.68 -27.87 13.36
CA ARG A 88 33.94 -27.20 13.77
C ARG A 88 35.04 -27.34 12.73
N ALA A 89 35.16 -28.51 12.10
CA ALA A 89 36.14 -28.74 11.04
C ALA A 89 35.86 -27.86 9.81
N LEU A 90 34.58 -27.67 9.45
CA LEU A 90 34.16 -26.77 8.38
C LEU A 90 34.47 -25.30 8.71
N GLU A 91 34.14 -24.82 9.91
CA GLU A 91 34.50 -23.46 10.36
C GLU A 91 36.02 -23.24 10.34
N ALA A 92 36.79 -24.21 10.86
CA ALA A 92 38.24 -24.15 10.88
C ALA A 92 38.85 -24.16 9.48
N SER A 93 38.30 -24.95 8.55
CA SER A 93 38.76 -25.02 7.16
C SER A 93 38.42 -23.77 6.36
N LEU A 94 37.29 -23.12 6.63
CA LEU A 94 36.89 -21.86 5.97
C LEU A 94 37.52 -20.63 6.64
N GLY A 95 38.06 -20.78 7.85
CA GLY A 95 38.67 -19.70 8.62
C GLY A 95 37.65 -18.69 9.18
N THR A 96 36.37 -19.04 9.17
CA THR A 96 35.27 -18.20 9.66
C THR A 96 34.25 -19.05 10.40
N SER A 97 33.68 -18.49 11.47
CA SER A 97 32.54 -19.10 12.13
C SER A 97 31.26 -18.89 11.33
N PHE A 98 30.37 -19.86 11.37
CA PHE A 98 29.04 -19.72 10.79
C PHE A 98 28.19 -18.85 11.71
N SER A 99 27.65 -17.77 11.16
CA SER A 99 26.77 -16.88 11.92
C SER A 99 25.49 -17.60 12.31
N SER A 100 25.06 -17.43 13.57
CA SER A 100 23.71 -17.79 14.01
C SER A 100 22.68 -16.71 13.68
N ALA A 101 23.11 -15.56 13.15
CA ALA A 101 22.19 -14.52 12.71
C ALA A 101 21.29 -15.08 11.60
N PRO A 102 19.98 -14.76 11.60
CA PRO A 102 19.08 -15.20 10.56
C PRO A 102 19.57 -14.70 9.20
N LEU A 103 19.61 -15.59 8.20
CA LEU A 103 19.88 -15.22 6.81
C LEU A 103 18.67 -14.58 6.13
N VAL A 104 17.50 -14.62 6.77
CA VAL A 104 16.28 -14.00 6.25
C VAL A 104 16.38 -12.47 6.35
N PRO A 105 15.83 -11.73 5.37
CA PRO A 105 15.77 -10.27 5.44
C PRO A 105 15.07 -9.81 6.73
N GLU A 106 15.49 -8.64 7.24
CA GLU A 106 14.75 -7.99 8.32
C GLU A 106 13.31 -7.73 7.90
N ASN A 107 12.40 -7.85 8.87
CA ASN A 107 10.98 -7.78 8.61
C ASN A 107 10.53 -6.31 8.64
N ASN A 108 10.57 -5.62 7.50
CA ASN A 108 10.18 -4.21 7.44
C ASN A 108 8.65 -4.08 7.44
N PRO A 109 8.09 -3.13 8.22
CA PRO A 109 6.67 -2.81 8.19
C PRO A 109 6.19 -2.44 6.78
N LEU A 110 5.12 -3.09 6.33
CA LEU A 110 4.47 -2.76 5.06
C LEU A 110 3.33 -1.77 5.26
N VAL A 111 3.15 -0.85 4.31
CA VAL A 111 1.90 -0.08 4.19
C VAL A 111 1.02 -0.71 3.13
N ILE A 112 -0.19 -1.06 3.52
CA ILE A 112 -1.20 -1.74 2.71
C ILE A 112 -2.40 -0.82 2.57
N VAL A 113 -2.67 -0.37 1.35
CA VAL A 113 -3.84 0.45 1.01
C VAL A 113 -4.94 -0.48 0.50
N ILE A 114 -6.02 -0.60 1.27
CA ILE A 114 -7.21 -1.36 0.86
C ILE A 114 -8.28 -0.37 0.42
N SER A 115 -8.67 -0.47 -0.86
CA SER A 115 -9.74 0.31 -1.46
C SER A 115 -10.64 -0.56 -2.32
N GLY A 116 -11.64 0.04 -2.96
CA GLY A 116 -12.65 -0.67 -3.75
C GLY A 116 -13.96 0.11 -3.78
N PRO A 117 -14.97 -0.35 -4.54
CA PRO A 117 -16.22 0.39 -4.65
C PRO A 117 -17.01 0.39 -3.33
N SER A 118 -17.95 1.32 -3.19
CA SER A 118 -18.91 1.29 -2.09
C SER A 118 -19.73 0.00 -2.10
N GLY A 119 -19.98 -0.60 -0.92
CA GLY A 119 -20.78 -1.83 -0.80
C GLY A 119 -20.01 -3.15 -0.95
N VAL A 120 -18.72 -3.10 -1.32
CA VAL A 120 -17.93 -4.31 -1.58
C VAL A 120 -17.59 -5.14 -0.33
N GLY A 121 -17.69 -4.55 0.86
CA GLY A 121 -17.39 -5.23 2.13
C GLY A 121 -15.99 -4.98 2.71
N LYS A 122 -15.37 -3.82 2.40
CA LYS A 122 -14.05 -3.42 2.93
C LYS A 122 -13.96 -3.57 4.45
N ASP A 123 -14.96 -3.10 5.18
CA ASP A 123 -14.98 -3.14 6.64
C ASP A 123 -15.06 -4.57 7.19
N ALA A 124 -15.79 -5.46 6.51
CA ALA A 124 -15.87 -6.87 6.88
C ALA A 124 -14.53 -7.59 6.68
N VAL A 125 -13.85 -7.35 5.55
CA VAL A 125 -12.52 -7.89 5.26
C VAL A 125 -11.51 -7.39 6.28
N ILE A 126 -11.50 -6.08 6.56
CA ILE A 126 -10.59 -5.47 7.55
C ILE A 126 -10.84 -6.01 8.96
N LYS A 127 -12.11 -6.10 9.38
CA LYS A 127 -12.47 -6.64 10.68
C LYS A 127 -11.97 -8.07 10.82
N LYS A 128 -12.19 -8.90 9.81
CA LYS A 128 -11.75 -10.30 9.85
C LYS A 128 -10.23 -10.43 9.79
N LEU A 129 -9.55 -9.62 8.97
CA LEU A 129 -8.10 -9.58 8.91
C LEU A 129 -7.47 -9.22 10.27
N ARG A 130 -8.10 -8.30 11.02
CA ARG A 130 -7.68 -7.95 12.40
C ARG A 130 -7.76 -9.12 13.36
N GLU A 131 -8.69 -10.05 13.17
CA GLU A 131 -8.86 -11.21 14.04
C GLU A 131 -7.84 -12.32 13.75
N VAL A 132 -7.39 -12.44 12.50
CA VAL A 132 -6.58 -13.60 12.06
C VAL A 132 -5.09 -13.29 11.93
N ARG A 133 -4.71 -12.02 11.75
CA ARG A 133 -3.32 -11.62 11.52
C ARG A 133 -2.82 -10.75 12.66
N GLU A 134 -1.68 -11.14 13.22
CA GLU A 134 -0.96 -10.40 14.26
C GLU A 134 -0.01 -9.36 13.64
N ASN A 135 0.55 -8.46 14.47
CA ASN A 135 1.51 -7.43 14.07
C ASN A 135 1.04 -6.54 12.91
N ILE A 136 -0.27 -6.25 12.89
CA ILE A 136 -0.91 -5.40 11.91
C ILE A 136 -1.79 -4.36 12.60
N HIS A 137 -1.65 -3.11 12.19
CA HIS A 137 -2.39 -1.97 12.71
C HIS A 137 -3.31 -1.39 11.64
N PHE A 138 -4.56 -1.16 11.99
CA PHE A 138 -5.54 -0.55 11.11
C PHE A 138 -5.73 0.90 11.51
N VAL A 139 -5.35 1.82 10.63
CA VAL A 139 -5.42 3.24 10.92
C VAL A 139 -6.87 3.69 11.03
N VAL A 140 -7.20 4.28 12.17
CA VAL A 140 -8.50 4.92 12.40
C VAL A 140 -8.49 6.25 11.64
N THR A 141 -9.34 6.37 10.63
CA THR A 141 -9.43 7.58 9.80
C THR A 141 -10.29 8.64 10.47
N ALA A 142 -9.98 9.91 10.23
CA ALA A 142 -10.80 11.03 10.67
C ALA A 142 -11.94 11.27 9.68
N THR A 143 -13.10 11.72 10.16
CA THR A 143 -14.21 12.11 9.30
C THR A 143 -15.06 13.22 9.91
N SER A 144 -15.60 14.09 9.05
CA SER A 144 -16.53 15.15 9.47
C SER A 144 -18.01 14.74 9.45
N ARG A 145 -18.32 13.50 9.05
CA ARG A 145 -19.69 13.02 9.00
C ARG A 145 -20.20 12.74 10.41
N ALA A 146 -21.52 12.74 10.57
CA ALA A 146 -22.14 12.24 11.79
C ALA A 146 -21.86 10.73 12.01
N MET A 147 -21.66 10.37 13.27
CA MET A 147 -21.56 9.00 13.74
C MET A 147 -22.88 8.25 13.49
N ARG A 148 -22.81 7.02 12.97
CA ARG A 148 -23.99 6.17 12.76
C ARG A 148 -24.28 5.32 14.00
N PRO A 149 -25.52 4.81 14.16
CA PRO A 149 -25.84 3.89 15.23
C PRO A 149 -24.90 2.68 15.25
N GLY A 150 -24.27 2.44 16.39
CA GLY A 150 -23.34 1.32 16.61
C GLY A 150 -21.87 1.60 16.28
N GLU A 151 -21.54 2.76 15.72
CA GLU A 151 -20.14 3.18 15.56
C GLU A 151 -19.59 3.75 16.87
N ILE A 152 -18.28 3.62 17.06
CA ILE A 152 -17.55 4.05 18.25
C ILE A 152 -16.44 5.00 17.82
N ASP A 153 -16.43 6.20 18.41
CA ASP A 153 -15.37 7.19 18.21
C ASP A 153 -14.01 6.67 18.68
N GLY A 154 -12.96 6.98 17.90
CA GLY A 154 -11.60 6.49 18.12
C GLY A 154 -11.39 5.02 17.76
N LYS A 155 -12.44 4.31 17.32
CA LYS A 155 -12.34 2.90 16.87
C LYS A 155 -12.72 2.74 15.41
N ASP A 156 -13.90 3.22 15.02
CA ASP A 156 -14.38 3.11 13.64
C ASP A 156 -13.90 4.28 12.78
N TYR A 157 -13.93 5.48 13.38
CA TYR A 157 -13.41 6.75 12.89
C TYR A 157 -13.07 7.65 14.08
N PHE A 158 -12.24 8.68 13.84
CA PHE A 158 -12.28 9.90 14.66
C PHE A 158 -13.36 10.81 14.09
N PHE A 159 -14.47 10.94 14.80
CA PHE A 159 -15.58 11.81 14.44
C PHE A 159 -15.27 13.21 14.95
N VAL A 160 -14.87 14.08 14.02
CA VAL A 160 -14.49 15.46 14.32
C VAL A 160 -15.46 16.42 13.65
N SER A 161 -15.59 17.63 14.18
CA SER A 161 -16.30 18.68 13.47
C SER A 161 -15.57 19.07 12.17
N LYS A 162 -16.29 19.73 11.26
CA LYS A 162 -15.67 20.25 10.03
C LYS A 162 -14.53 21.23 10.34
N ASP A 163 -14.70 22.10 11.34
CA ASP A 163 -13.68 23.09 11.70
C ASP A 163 -12.43 22.44 12.28
N GLU A 164 -12.59 21.42 13.14
CA GLU A 164 -11.47 20.61 13.62
C GLU A 164 -10.78 19.87 12.48
N PHE A 165 -11.53 19.29 11.53
CA PHE A 165 -10.94 18.64 10.38
C PHE A 165 -10.09 19.62 9.54
N LEU A 166 -10.62 20.82 9.29
CA LEU A 166 -9.89 21.86 8.56
C LEU A 166 -8.63 22.30 9.30
N LYS A 167 -8.67 22.34 10.64
CA LYS A 167 -7.48 22.57 11.46
C LYS A 167 -6.44 21.45 11.30
N MET A 168 -6.85 20.18 11.31
CA MET A 168 -5.92 19.06 11.05
C MET A 168 -5.22 19.18 9.69
N ILE A 169 -5.92 19.70 8.67
CA ILE A 169 -5.32 20.01 7.35
C ILE A 169 -4.29 21.13 7.49
N GLN A 170 -4.64 22.25 8.15
CA GLN A 170 -3.75 23.39 8.35
C GLN A 170 -2.48 23.02 9.12
N ASP A 171 -2.63 22.17 10.14
CA ASP A 171 -1.56 21.69 11.00
C ASP A 171 -0.75 20.53 10.35
N ASN A 172 -1.06 20.16 9.09
CA ASN A 172 -0.39 19.11 8.31
C ASN A 172 -0.39 17.73 9.00
N GLU A 173 -1.43 17.43 9.76
CA GLU A 173 -1.56 16.20 10.56
C GLU A 173 -2.02 15.00 9.72
N LEU A 174 -2.60 15.24 8.55
CA LEU A 174 -3.17 14.23 7.66
C LEU A 174 -2.20 13.86 6.55
N LEU A 175 -1.99 12.57 6.32
CA LEU A 175 -1.22 12.03 5.19
C LEU A 175 -1.98 12.24 3.88
N GLU A 176 -3.30 12.04 3.93
CA GLU A 176 -4.22 12.18 2.81
C GLU A 176 -5.58 12.63 3.36
N TYR A 177 -6.31 13.40 2.55
CA TYR A 177 -7.71 13.73 2.82
C TYR A 177 -8.49 13.95 1.52
N ALA A 178 -9.78 13.67 1.56
CA ALA A 178 -10.72 13.82 0.45
C ALA A 178 -12.12 14.23 0.94
N LEU A 179 -12.93 14.77 0.03
CA LEU A 179 -14.35 15.04 0.24
C LEU A 179 -15.17 13.93 -0.42
N VAL A 180 -15.88 13.14 0.39
CA VAL A 180 -16.44 11.85 -0.02
C VAL A 180 -17.91 11.82 0.34
N TYR A 181 -18.80 11.85 -0.65
CA TYR A 181 -20.25 12.00 -0.47
C TYR A 181 -20.62 13.26 0.36
N GLY A 182 -19.83 14.33 0.29
CA GLY A 182 -20.08 15.59 0.99
C GLY A 182 -19.40 15.72 2.36
N ASP A 183 -18.79 14.65 2.87
CA ASP A 183 -18.08 14.65 4.16
C ASP A 183 -16.56 14.56 3.97
N TYR A 184 -15.80 15.23 4.83
CA TYR A 184 -14.35 15.09 4.85
C TYR A 184 -13.96 13.73 5.42
N LYS A 185 -12.92 13.14 4.84
CA LYS A 185 -12.24 11.94 5.32
C LYS A 185 -10.75 12.12 5.22
N GLY A 186 -9.98 11.63 6.19
CA GLY A 186 -8.53 11.75 6.15
C GLY A 186 -7.81 10.71 6.98
N VAL A 187 -6.53 10.54 6.69
CA VAL A 187 -5.65 9.54 7.29
C VAL A 187 -4.63 10.24 8.22
N PRO A 188 -4.77 10.16 9.56
CA PRO A 188 -3.83 10.81 10.47
C PRO A 188 -2.42 10.19 10.42
N LYS A 189 -1.37 11.02 10.28
CA LYS A 189 0.03 10.57 10.19
C LYS A 189 0.55 9.94 11.48
N LYS A 190 0.07 10.41 12.63
CA LYS A 190 0.57 10.03 13.96
C LYS A 190 0.51 8.51 14.19
N GLN A 191 -0.66 7.91 13.94
CA GLN A 191 -0.88 6.46 14.09
C GLN A 191 0.10 5.66 13.23
N ILE A 192 0.30 6.08 11.98
CA ILE A 192 1.18 5.36 11.06
C ILE A 192 2.61 5.34 11.59
N ARG A 193 3.13 6.51 11.99
CA ARG A 193 4.50 6.63 12.50
C ARG A 193 4.71 5.80 13.78
N GLU A 194 3.80 5.92 14.73
CA GLU A 194 3.90 5.25 16.03
C GLU A 194 3.84 3.72 15.92
N GLU A 195 2.99 3.20 15.03
CA GLU A 195 2.77 1.77 14.88
C GLU A 195 3.84 1.11 14.01
N MET A 196 4.32 1.81 12.98
CA MET A 196 5.48 1.34 12.22
C MET A 196 6.74 1.25 13.08
N ALA A 197 6.96 2.21 13.99
CA ALA A 197 8.09 2.16 14.91
C ALA A 197 8.05 0.95 15.86
N LYS A 198 6.88 0.34 16.06
CA LYS A 198 6.69 -0.91 16.81
C LYS A 198 6.86 -2.17 15.96
N GLY A 199 7.12 -2.03 14.66
CA GLY A 199 7.24 -3.16 13.73
C GLY A 199 5.91 -3.64 13.12
N ASN A 200 4.80 -2.90 13.30
CA ASN A 200 3.49 -3.32 12.80
C ASN A 200 3.29 -2.94 11.32
N ASP A 201 2.76 -3.87 10.53
CA ASP A 201 2.23 -3.56 9.20
C ASP A 201 1.04 -2.60 9.33
N ILE A 202 0.90 -1.66 8.40
CA ILE A 202 -0.11 -0.61 8.45
C ILE A 202 -1.16 -0.82 7.37
N VAL A 203 -2.43 -0.90 7.77
CA VAL A 203 -3.57 -0.97 6.86
C VAL A 203 -4.29 0.37 6.81
N LEU A 204 -4.32 0.95 5.60
CA LEU A 204 -5.05 2.17 5.27
C LEU A 204 -6.34 1.81 4.54
N ARG A 205 -7.49 2.16 5.12
CA ARG A 205 -8.82 2.03 4.50
C ARG A 205 -9.25 3.37 3.92
N VAL A 206 -9.18 3.49 2.61
CA VAL A 206 -9.57 4.71 1.88
C VAL A 206 -10.51 4.38 0.72
N ASP A 207 -11.18 5.39 0.16
CA ASP A 207 -11.91 5.25 -1.11
C ASP A 207 -10.96 5.33 -2.32
N ILE A 208 -11.52 5.36 -3.54
CA ILE A 208 -10.75 5.40 -4.78
C ILE A 208 -9.98 6.71 -4.95
N GLN A 209 -10.55 7.84 -4.52
CA GLN A 209 -9.89 9.13 -4.61
C GLN A 209 -8.72 9.19 -3.63
N GLY A 210 -8.94 8.76 -2.40
CA GLY A 210 -7.88 8.67 -1.39
C GLY A 210 -6.78 7.71 -1.81
N ALA A 211 -7.11 6.55 -2.38
CA ALA A 211 -6.13 5.62 -2.92
C ALA A 211 -5.31 6.24 -4.07
N ALA A 212 -5.93 7.01 -4.96
CA ALA A 212 -5.21 7.71 -6.03
C ALA A 212 -4.26 8.79 -5.48
N THR A 213 -4.65 9.49 -4.42
CA THR A 213 -3.78 10.45 -3.73
C THR A 213 -2.62 9.75 -3.04
N LEU A 214 -2.89 8.70 -2.26
CA LEU A 214 -1.85 7.89 -1.63
C LEU A 214 -0.92 7.26 -2.65
N ARG A 215 -1.39 6.86 -3.84
CA ARG A 215 -0.52 6.37 -4.91
C ARG A 215 0.51 7.41 -5.35
N LYS A 216 0.13 8.69 -5.40
CA LYS A 216 1.06 9.78 -5.75
C LYS A 216 2.05 10.08 -4.62
N ILE A 217 1.62 9.96 -3.37
CA ILE A 217 2.45 10.23 -2.18
C ILE A 217 3.42 9.07 -1.90
N LEU A 218 2.89 7.84 -1.91
CA LEU A 218 3.58 6.62 -1.48
C LEU A 218 4.24 5.88 -2.65
N GLY A 219 3.74 6.03 -3.87
CA GLY A 219 4.29 5.38 -5.06
C GLY A 219 4.45 3.86 -4.88
N GLY A 220 5.70 3.39 -5.04
CA GLY A 220 6.08 1.99 -4.88
C GLY A 220 6.28 1.54 -3.43
N SER A 221 6.26 2.45 -2.45
CA SER A 221 6.49 2.13 -1.03
C SER A 221 5.29 1.47 -0.34
N ALA A 222 4.10 1.48 -0.96
CA ALA A 222 2.90 0.87 -0.40
C ALA A 222 2.25 -0.12 -1.38
N VAL A 223 1.63 -1.15 -0.83
CA VAL A 223 0.90 -2.19 -1.57
C VAL A 223 -0.55 -1.77 -1.72
N PHE A 224 -1.05 -1.71 -2.95
CA PHE A 224 -2.42 -1.29 -3.22
C PHE A 224 -3.29 -2.48 -3.61
N ILE A 225 -4.30 -2.75 -2.79
CA ILE A 225 -5.25 -3.86 -2.97
C ILE A 225 -6.63 -3.30 -3.29
N PHE A 226 -7.18 -3.68 -4.44
CA PHE A 226 -8.54 -3.38 -4.87
C PHE A 226 -9.49 -4.52 -4.50
N LEU A 227 -10.38 -4.29 -3.55
CA LEU A 227 -11.48 -5.19 -3.26
C LEU A 227 -12.60 -5.00 -4.28
N VAL A 228 -13.10 -6.10 -4.84
CA VAL A 228 -14.23 -6.11 -5.79
C VAL A 228 -15.24 -7.19 -5.41
N ALA A 229 -16.49 -7.04 -5.84
CA ALA A 229 -17.48 -8.12 -5.77
C ALA A 229 -17.29 -9.08 -6.95
N GLU A 230 -17.89 -10.26 -6.88
CA GLU A 230 -17.88 -11.25 -7.96
C GLU A 230 -18.59 -10.78 -9.23
N SER A 231 -19.46 -9.77 -9.13
CA SER A 231 -20.15 -9.15 -10.27
C SER A 231 -20.70 -7.76 -9.91
N GLU A 232 -21.04 -6.96 -10.92
CA GLU A 232 -21.77 -5.70 -10.75
C GLU A 232 -23.14 -5.95 -10.09
N GLU A 233 -23.83 -7.02 -10.47
CA GLU A 233 -25.11 -7.42 -9.88
C GLU A 233 -24.98 -7.68 -8.37
N ALA A 234 -23.97 -8.44 -7.94
CA ALA A 234 -23.71 -8.71 -6.54
C ALA A 234 -23.43 -7.42 -5.75
N LEU A 235 -22.65 -6.50 -6.34
CA LEU A 235 -22.37 -5.19 -5.75
C LEU A 235 -23.65 -4.37 -5.53
N VAL A 236 -24.52 -4.32 -6.54
CA VAL A 236 -25.81 -3.62 -6.46
C VAL A 236 -26.74 -4.26 -5.43
N LYS A 237 -26.84 -5.60 -5.39
CA LYS A 237 -27.62 -6.33 -4.37
C LYS A 237 -27.16 -5.98 -2.95
N ARG A 238 -25.84 -5.90 -2.71
CA ARG A 238 -25.29 -5.49 -1.40
C ARG A 238 -25.65 -4.06 -1.03
N LEU A 239 -25.64 -3.13 -1.98
CA LEU A 239 -26.05 -1.74 -1.75
C LEU A 239 -27.55 -1.64 -1.39
N ILE A 240 -28.41 -2.35 -2.13
CA ILE A 240 -29.85 -2.44 -1.84
C ILE A 240 -30.08 -3.03 -0.43
N GLY A 241 -29.33 -4.08 -0.07
CA GLY A 241 -29.48 -4.79 1.20
C GLY A 241 -29.20 -3.96 2.45
N ARG A 242 -28.50 -2.81 2.33
CA ARG A 242 -28.21 -1.93 3.47
C ARG A 242 -29.45 -1.29 4.07
N LYS A 243 -30.52 -1.06 3.29
CA LYS A 243 -31.81 -0.51 3.75
C LYS A 243 -31.73 0.79 4.57
N THR A 244 -30.64 1.55 4.50
CA THR A 244 -30.42 2.76 5.31
C THR A 244 -30.51 4.06 4.51
N GLU A 245 -30.99 4.02 3.27
CA GLU A 245 -30.80 5.11 2.30
C GLU A 245 -32.10 5.47 1.57
N THR A 246 -32.16 6.72 1.08
CA THR A 246 -33.23 7.18 0.18
C THR A 246 -33.04 6.60 -1.22
N LYS A 247 -34.06 6.71 -2.09
CA LYS A 247 -33.99 6.22 -3.48
C LYS A 247 -32.92 6.97 -4.27
N GLU A 248 -32.82 8.28 -4.03
CA GLU A 248 -31.90 9.20 -4.67
C GLU A 248 -30.45 8.88 -4.26
N ASP A 249 -30.20 8.67 -2.96
CA ASP A 249 -28.88 8.30 -2.44
C ASP A 249 -28.40 6.95 -2.97
N LEU A 250 -29.30 5.97 -3.07
CA LEU A 250 -28.99 4.65 -3.60
C LEU A 250 -28.57 4.73 -5.08
N LEU A 251 -29.29 5.52 -5.89
CA LEU A 251 -28.94 5.70 -7.30
C LEU A 251 -27.55 6.34 -7.45
N VAL A 252 -27.25 7.37 -6.66
CA VAL A 252 -25.93 8.00 -6.64
C VAL A 252 -24.85 6.99 -6.26
N ARG A 253 -25.06 6.20 -5.20
CA ARG A 253 -24.07 5.18 -4.78
C ARG A 253 -23.86 4.09 -5.82
N VAL A 254 -24.91 3.60 -6.48
CA VAL A 254 -24.77 2.59 -7.55
C VAL A 254 -23.98 3.16 -8.72
N ALA A 255 -24.30 4.39 -9.16
CA ALA A 255 -23.58 5.06 -10.23
C ALA A 255 -22.10 5.30 -9.87
N THR A 256 -21.83 5.77 -8.64
CA THR A 256 -20.47 5.94 -8.13
C THR A 256 -19.71 4.62 -8.07
N ALA A 257 -20.32 3.56 -7.52
CA ALA A 257 -19.68 2.25 -7.42
C ALA A 257 -19.28 1.68 -8.80
N LYS A 258 -20.12 1.89 -9.82
CA LYS A 258 -19.82 1.50 -11.20
C LYS A 258 -18.63 2.26 -11.78
N GLU A 259 -18.51 3.55 -11.47
CA GLU A 259 -17.35 4.36 -11.87
C GLU A 259 -16.08 3.94 -11.12
N GLU A 260 -16.19 3.70 -9.80
CA GLU A 260 -15.08 3.27 -8.94
C GLU A 260 -14.41 1.97 -9.45
N VAL A 261 -15.18 1.03 -10.01
CA VAL A 261 -14.65 -0.22 -10.61
C VAL A 261 -13.69 0.04 -11.77
N LYS A 262 -13.88 1.13 -12.54
CA LYS A 262 -13.00 1.46 -13.68
C LYS A 262 -11.58 1.85 -13.24
N HIS A 263 -11.39 2.19 -11.96
CA HIS A 263 -10.09 2.55 -11.41
C HIS A 263 -9.26 1.35 -10.93
N MET A 264 -9.77 0.12 -11.07
CA MET A 264 -9.08 -1.10 -10.63
C MET A 264 -7.66 -1.24 -11.19
N SER A 265 -7.40 -0.79 -12.42
CA SER A 265 -6.07 -0.85 -13.05
C SER A 265 -4.99 -0.02 -12.34
N ASN A 266 -5.36 0.83 -11.38
CA ASN A 266 -4.42 1.66 -10.61
C ASN A 266 -3.87 0.95 -9.35
N PHE A 267 -4.28 -0.29 -9.11
CA PHE A 267 -3.93 -1.09 -7.94
C PHE A 267 -2.95 -2.21 -8.31
N ASP A 268 -2.17 -2.66 -7.32
CA ASP A 268 -1.18 -3.72 -7.53
C ASP A 268 -1.86 -5.11 -7.57
N TYR A 269 -2.92 -5.28 -6.76
CA TYR A 269 -3.65 -6.53 -6.61
C TYR A 269 -5.16 -6.30 -6.65
N VAL A 270 -5.90 -7.31 -7.10
CA VAL A 270 -7.36 -7.39 -6.99
C VAL A 270 -7.73 -8.57 -6.11
N VAL A 271 -8.69 -8.36 -5.21
CA VAL A 271 -9.23 -9.40 -4.33
C VAL A 271 -10.75 -9.43 -4.48
N VAL A 272 -11.29 -10.57 -4.89
CA VAL A 272 -12.74 -10.77 -5.02
C VAL A 272 -13.31 -11.15 -3.66
N ASN A 273 -14.17 -10.30 -3.11
CA ASN A 273 -14.96 -10.61 -1.93
C ASN A 273 -16.32 -11.17 -2.36
N LYS A 274 -16.38 -12.49 -2.60
CA LYS A 274 -17.57 -13.20 -3.05
C LYS A 274 -18.60 -13.34 -1.92
N GLU A 275 -19.88 -13.32 -2.27
CA GLU A 275 -20.95 -13.53 -1.30
C GLU A 275 -20.81 -14.91 -0.63
N GLY A 276 -20.86 -14.92 0.71
CA GLY A 276 -20.67 -16.13 1.51
C GLY A 276 -19.21 -16.58 1.69
N ASP A 277 -18.22 -15.93 1.08
CA ASP A 277 -16.80 -16.34 1.15
C ASP A 277 -15.87 -15.21 1.60
N LEU A 278 -16.16 -14.64 2.78
CA LEU A 278 -15.31 -13.63 3.40
C LEU A 278 -13.91 -14.20 3.74
N ASN A 279 -13.84 -15.45 4.16
CA ASN A 279 -12.58 -16.10 4.55
C ASN A 279 -11.64 -16.27 3.35
N GLY A 280 -12.15 -16.62 2.16
CA GLY A 280 -11.36 -16.68 0.94
C GLY A 280 -10.74 -15.34 0.57
N ALA A 281 -11.52 -14.25 0.68
CA ALA A 281 -11.02 -12.89 0.42
C ALA A 281 -9.91 -12.48 1.42
N VAL A 282 -10.10 -12.75 2.71
CA VAL A 282 -9.11 -12.44 3.75
C VAL A 282 -7.83 -13.23 3.55
N LYS A 283 -7.94 -14.54 3.28
CA LYS A 283 -6.78 -15.41 3.00
C LYS A 283 -5.97 -14.91 1.80
N LEU A 284 -6.64 -14.40 0.77
CA LEU A 284 -5.94 -13.84 -0.39
C LEU A 284 -5.21 -12.53 -0.02
N VAL A 285 -5.81 -11.67 0.82
CA VAL A 285 -5.12 -10.49 1.36
C VAL A 285 -3.89 -10.89 2.17
N GLU A 286 -3.99 -11.88 3.05
CA GLU A 286 -2.84 -12.40 3.81
C GLU A 286 -1.74 -12.92 2.88
N SER A 287 -2.11 -13.67 1.85
CA SER A 287 -1.17 -14.20 0.86
C SER A 287 -0.44 -13.08 0.11
N VAL A 288 -1.13 -11.98 -0.21
CA VAL A 288 -0.50 -10.78 -0.81
C VAL A 288 0.50 -10.15 0.15
N ILE A 289 0.14 -10.00 1.43
CA ILE A 289 1.05 -9.44 2.44
C ILE A 289 2.28 -10.34 2.58
N ASP A 290 2.10 -11.65 2.74
CA ASP A 290 3.21 -12.60 2.90
C ASP A 290 4.14 -12.60 1.67
N ALA A 291 3.58 -12.55 0.47
CA ALA A 291 4.35 -12.45 -0.77
C ALA A 291 5.17 -11.15 -0.85
N GLU A 292 4.61 -10.02 -0.40
CA GLU A 292 5.31 -8.73 -0.37
C GLU A 292 6.43 -8.72 0.68
N LYS A 293 6.24 -9.36 1.84
CA LYS A 293 7.26 -9.51 2.89
C LYS A 293 8.37 -10.49 2.50
N ALA A 294 8.07 -11.46 1.63
CA ALA A 294 9.05 -12.41 1.11
C ALA A 294 9.96 -11.85 0.00
N LYS A 295 9.75 -10.62 -0.47
CA LYS A 295 10.63 -9.99 -1.47
C LYS A 295 12.03 -9.76 -0.89
N VAL A 296 13.07 -10.11 -1.66
CA VAL A 296 14.48 -9.81 -1.31
C VAL A 296 14.68 -8.31 -1.09
N HIS A 297 14.11 -7.50 -1.98
CA HIS A 297 14.08 -6.05 -1.86
C HIS A 297 12.68 -5.64 -1.38
N GLN A 298 12.51 -5.60 -0.06
CA GLN A 298 11.26 -5.16 0.54
C GLN A 298 11.00 -3.68 0.26
N ARG A 299 9.72 -3.32 0.25
CA ARG A 299 9.30 -1.92 0.08
C ARG A 299 9.72 -1.13 1.31
N ASN A 300 10.45 -0.04 1.08
CA ASN A 300 10.85 0.87 2.15
C ASN A 300 9.87 2.03 2.20
N PHE A 301 9.37 2.33 3.40
CA PHE A 301 8.47 3.44 3.62
C PHE A 301 9.02 4.37 4.70
N VAL A 302 8.98 5.66 4.41
CA VAL A 302 9.47 6.74 5.28
C VAL A 302 8.40 7.82 5.31
N ILE A 303 7.96 8.19 6.52
CA ILE A 303 7.03 9.32 6.80
C ILE A 303 7.79 10.46 7.46
#